data_AF-A0A973CGD1-F1
#
_entry.id   AF-A0A973CGD1-F1
#
_cell.length_a   1.000
_cell.length_b   1.000
_cell.length_c   1.000
_cell.angle_alpha   90.00
_cell.angle_beta   90.00
_cell.angle_gamma   90.00
#
_symmetry.space_group_name_H-M   'P 1'
#
loop_
_entity.id
_entity.type
_entity.pdbx_description
1 polymer ?
#
loop_
_entity_poly.entity_id
_entity_poly.type
_entity_poly.pdbx_seq_one_letter_code
_entity_poly.pdbx_strand_id
1 'polypeptide(L)' 'KVMLCLNAPELGEQFLFDNVAEHCPDCVFQEQLAPPAVFNEAEAGKGLKVLIFTYLPNAG' A
#
# COMPACT_ATOMS: atom_id res chain seq x y z
N LYS A 1 0.78 5.24 -12.38
CA LYS A 1 0.82 5.16 -10.90
C LYS A 1 -0.32 4.26 -10.46
N VAL A 2 -0.10 3.42 -9.44
CA VAL A 2 -1.08 2.51 -8.85
C VAL A 2 -1.17 2.87 -7.36
N MET A 3 -2.38 3.02 -6.83
CA MET A 3 -2.64 3.28 -5.42
C MET A 3 -3.37 2.08 -4.84
N LEU A 4 -2.77 1.45 -3.83
CA LEU A 4 -3.38 0.34 -3.11
C LEU A 4 -3.83 0.82 -1.74
N CYS A 5 -5.09 0.55 -1.43
CA CYS A 5 -5.73 0.95 -0.17
C CYS A 5 -6.21 -0.30 0.57
N LEU A 6 -5.82 -0.43 1.83
CA LEU A 6 -6.24 -1.51 2.71
C LEU A 6 -6.91 -0.95 3.95
N ASN A 7 -8.21 -1.19 4.07
CA ASN A 7 -9.03 -0.79 5.22
C ASN A 7 -9.53 -2.02 6.00
N ALA A 8 -8.59 -2.90 6.36
CA ALA A 8 -8.83 -4.07 7.19
C ALA A 8 -7.87 -3.98 8.40
N PRO A 9 -8.38 -3.75 9.63
CA PRO A 9 -7.54 -3.60 10.83
C PRO A 9 -6.66 -4.80 11.15
N GLU A 10 -7.11 -6.00 10.80
CA GLU A 10 -6.43 -7.28 11.03
C GLU A 10 -5.30 -7.55 10.03
N LEU A 11 -5.23 -6.78 8.94
CA LEU A 11 -4.20 -6.92 7.91
C LEU A 11 -3.21 -5.75 7.96
N GLY A 12 -1.92 -6.10 7.92
CA GLY A 12 -0.81 -5.16 7.82
C GLY A 12 -0.45 -4.81 6.37
N GLU A 13 0.42 -3.81 6.19
CA GLU A 13 0.91 -3.40 4.87
C GLU A 13 1.64 -4.49 4.09
N GLN A 14 2.23 -5.48 4.79
CA GLN A 14 2.85 -6.65 4.17
C GLN A 14 1.89 -7.40 3.24
N PHE A 15 0.60 -7.45 3.58
CA PHE A 15 -0.42 -8.05 2.71
C PHE A 15 -0.46 -7.40 1.32
N LEU A 16 -0.33 -6.06 1.25
CA LEU A 16 -0.30 -5.35 -0.02
C LEU A 16 1.00 -5.61 -0.79
N PHE A 17 2.14 -5.65 -0.09
CA PHE A 17 3.43 -5.97 -0.72
C PHE A 17 3.45 -7.37 -1.30
N ASP A 18 2.90 -8.36 -0.59
CA ASP A 18 2.82 -9.75 -1.04
C ASP A 18 1.95 -9.87 -2.31
N ASN A 19 0.79 -9.20 -2.34
CA ASN A 19 -0.08 -9.16 -3.52
C ASN A 19 0.60 -8.50 -4.73
N VAL A 20 1.39 -7.44 -4.50
CA VAL A 20 2.14 -6.79 -5.58
C VAL A 20 3.22 -7.73 -6.11
N ALA A 21 3.99 -8.37 -5.23
CA ALA A 21 5.03 -9.31 -5.64
C ALA A 21 4.47 -10.49 -6.44
N GLU A 22 3.27 -10.99 -6.08
CA GLU A 22 2.62 -12.12 -6.74
C GLU A 22 2.00 -11.74 -8.10
N HIS A 23 1.32 -10.59 -8.19
CA HIS A 23 0.46 -10.26 -9.34
C HIS A 23 0.96 -9.12 -10.22
N CYS A 24 1.84 -8.26 -9.72
CA CYS A 24 2.44 -7.14 -10.47
C CYS A 24 3.91 -6.93 -10.05
N PRO A 25 4.83 -7.85 -10.39
CA PRO A 25 6.24 -7.70 -9.99
C PRO A 25 6.92 -6.46 -10.58
N ASP A 26 6.40 -5.91 -11.69
CA ASP A 26 6.87 -4.66 -12.31
C ASP A 26 6.34 -3.39 -11.59
N CYS A 27 5.49 -3.53 -10.57
CA CYS A 27 5.02 -2.42 -9.76
C CYS A 27 6.07 -2.09 -8.69
N VAL A 28 6.74 -0.95 -8.84
CA VAL A 28 7.80 -0.50 -7.92
C VAL A 28 7.22 0.43 -6.85
N PHE A 29 7.44 0.09 -5.58
CA PHE A 29 7.02 0.91 -4.43
C PHE A 29 7.63 2.32 -4.49
N GLN A 30 6.84 3.33 -4.13
CA GLN A 30 7.26 4.73 -4.13
C GLN A 30 7.19 5.31 -2.73
N GLU A 31 6.01 5.26 -2.11
CA GLU A 31 5.76 5.88 -0.82
C GLU A 31 4.51 5.27 -0.17
N GLN A 32 4.43 5.41 1.14
CA GLN A 32 3.20 5.21 1.91
C GLN A 32 2.63 6.59 2.23
N LEU A 33 1.34 6.80 1.94
CA LEU A 33 0.69 8.05 2.33
C LEU A 33 0.31 7.96 3.81
N ALA A 34 0.77 8.93 4.59
CA ALA A 34 0.34 9.08 5.96
C ALA A 34 -1.16 9.46 5.99
N PRO A 35 -1.94 8.90 6.94
CA PRO A 35 -3.31 9.34 7.13
C PRO A 35 -3.35 10.83 7.47
N PRO A 36 -4.37 11.59 7.01
CA PRO A 36 -4.51 12.99 7.39
C PRO A 36 -4.62 13.12 8.91
N ALA A 37 -4.08 14.19 9.50
CA ALA A 37 -4.06 14.41 10.94
C ALA A 37 -5.46 14.44 11.63
N VAL A 38 -6.53 14.62 10.84
CA VAL A 38 -7.92 14.54 11.34
C VAL A 38 -8.41 13.09 11.52
N PHE A 39 -7.73 12.11 10.91
CA PHE A 39 -8.00 10.68 11.06
C PHE A 39 -7.01 10.08 12.06
N ASN A 40 -7.27 10.32 13.34
CA ASN A 40 -6.51 9.68 14.42
C ASN A 40 -6.87 8.19 14.50
N GLU A 41 -5.84 7.33 14.43
CA GLU A 41 -6.01 5.91 14.72
C GLU A 41 -6.29 5.74 16.22
N ALA A 42 -7.40 5.07 16.56
CA ALA A 42 -7.68 4.70 17.96
C ALA A 42 -6.66 3.67 18.47
N GLU A 43 -6.11 2.85 17.57
CA GLU A 43 -5.08 1.85 17.81
C GLU A 43 -4.05 1.90 16.67
N ALA A 44 -2.77 2.01 17.02
CA ALA A 44 -1.70 2.14 16.04
C ALA A 44 -1.66 0.95 15.06
N GLY A 45 -1.59 1.24 13.77
CA GLY A 45 -1.50 0.24 12.70
C GLY A 45 -2.83 -0.38 12.28
N LYS A 46 -3.95 0.02 12.90
CA LYS A 46 -5.29 -0.46 12.54
C LYS A 46 -6.06 0.44 11.57
N GLY A 47 -5.55 1.62 11.24
CA GLY A 47 -6.15 2.51 10.27
C GLY A 47 -5.93 2.08 8.82
N LEU A 48 -6.33 2.97 7.92
CA LEU A 48 -6.20 2.83 6.48
C LEU A 48 -4.72 2.83 6.08
N LYS A 49 -4.27 1.77 5.40
CA LYS A 49 -2.95 1.74 4.76
C LYS A 49 -3.10 2.16 3.31
N VAL A 50 -2.29 3.10 2.85
CA VAL A 50 -2.26 3.55 1.46
C VAL A 50 -0.83 3.50 0.94
N LEU A 51 -0.58 2.66 -0.07
CA LEU A 51 0.72 2.50 -0.71
C LEU A 51 0.64 2.95 -2.17
N ILE A 52 1.65 3.69 -2.61
CA ILE A 52 1.78 4.17 -3.98
C ILE A 52 2.88 3.38 -4.68
N PHE A 53 2.55 2.87 -5.86
CA PHE A 53 3.46 2.17 -6.75
C PHE A 53 3.52 2.86 -8.13
N THR A 54 4.62 2.67 -8.83
CA THR A 54 4.75 2.99 -10.25
C THR A 54 4.92 1.69 -11.01
N TYR A 55 4.03 1.43 -11.96
CA TYR A 55 4.22 0.31 -12.89
C TYR A 55 5.32 0.67 -13.89
N LEU A 56 6.40 -0.11 -13.86
CA LEU A 56 7.58 0.04 -14.72
C LEU A 56 7.80 -1.29 -15.45
N PRO A 57 7.04 -1.58 -16.52
CA PRO A 57 7.24 -2.80 -17.27
C PRO A 57 8.66 -2.82 -17.83
N ASN A 58 9.35 -3.95 -17.72
CA ASN A 58 10.57 -4.15 -18.48
C ASN A 58 10.22 -3.98 -19.97
N ALA A 59 10.91 -3.07 -20.65
CA ALA A 59 10.84 -2.97 -22.10
C ALA A 59 11.47 -4.26 -22.66
N GLY A 60 10.61 -5.25 -22.92
CA GLY A 60 10.98 -6.47 -23.63
C GLY A 60 11.45 -6.18 -25.05
#